data_AF-A0A5C9ABS6-F1
#
_entry.id   AF-A0A5C9ABS6-F1
#
_cell.length_a   1.000
_cell.length_b   1.000
_cell.length_c   1.000
_cell.angle_alpha   90.00
_cell.angle_beta   90.00
_cell.angle_gamma   90.00
#
_symmetry.space_group_name_H-M   'P 1'
#
loop_
_entity.id
_entity.type
_entity.pdbx_description
1 polymer ?
#
loop_
_entity_poly.entity_id
_entity_poly.type
_entity_poly.pdbx_seq_one_letter_code
_entity_poly.pdbx_strand_id
1 'polypeptide(L)' 'MAQVINTNSLSLLTQNNLNKSQSSLSSAIERLSSGLRINSAKDDAAG' A
#
# COMPACT_ATOMS: atom_id res chain seq x y z
N MET A 1 9.55 -30.31 7.53
CA MET A 1 10.09 -28.97 7.83
C MET A 1 10.32 -28.28 6.49
N ALA A 2 9.67 -27.14 6.23
CA ALA A 2 9.74 -26.48 4.93
C ALA A 2 11.14 -25.89 4.72
N GLN A 3 11.89 -26.49 3.80
CA GLN A 3 13.24 -26.09 3.42
C GLN A 3 13.15 -24.82 2.55
N VAL A 4 13.50 -23.67 3.11
CA VAL A 4 13.60 -22.40 2.36
C VAL A 4 14.93 -22.40 1.62
N ILE A 5 14.95 -22.90 0.38
CA ILE A 5 16.22 -23.05 -0.35
C ILE A 5 16.53 -21.89 -1.29
N ASN A 6 15.58 -21.07 -1.76
CA ASN A 6 15.92 -19.90 -2.61
C ASN A 6 14.87 -18.78 -2.64
N THR A 7 13.60 -19.06 -2.32
CA THR A 7 12.55 -18.02 -2.24
C THR A 7 11.62 -18.36 -1.08
N ASN A 8 11.51 -17.45 -0.12
CA ASN A 8 10.59 -17.60 0.99
C ASN A 8 9.22 -17.05 0.57
N SER A 9 8.30 -17.93 0.18
CA SER A 9 6.96 -17.53 -0.25
C SER A 9 6.17 -16.78 0.85
N LEU A 10 6.42 -17.10 2.12
CA LEU A 10 5.81 -16.37 3.25
C LEU A 10 6.39 -14.95 3.37
N SER A 11 7.70 -14.78 3.16
CA SER A 11 8.32 -13.45 3.09
C SER A 11 7.80 -12.65 1.89
N LEU A 12 7.62 -13.28 0.72
CA LEU A 12 7.08 -12.62 -0.47
C LEU A 12 5.61 -12.19 -0.27
N LEU A 13 4.79 -13.02 0.38
CA LEU A 13 3.42 -12.68 0.74
C LEU A 13 3.39 -11.52 1.75
N THR A 14 4.24 -11.60 2.77
CA THR A 14 4.39 -10.54 3.78
C THR A 14 4.83 -9.22 3.13
N GLN A 15 5.77 -9.27 2.20
CA GLN A 15 6.28 -8.09 1.49
C GLN A 15 5.22 -7.48 0.56
N ASN A 16 4.42 -8.30 -0.11
CA ASN A 16 3.26 -7.81 -0.88
C ASN A 16 2.20 -7.15 0.01
N ASN A 17 1.89 -7.73 1.17
CA ASN A 17 0.96 -7.14 2.12
C ASN A 17 1.52 -5.84 2.72
N LEU A 18 2.82 -5.79 3.03
CA LEU A 18 3.49 -4.57 3.48
C LEU A 18 3.44 -3.47 2.43
N ASN A 19 3.69 -3.78 1.15
CA ASN A 19 3.58 -2.80 0.07
C ASN A 19 2.16 -2.24 -0.04
N LYS A 20 1.12 -3.09 0.07
CA LYS A 20 -0.28 -2.64 0.08
C LYS A 20 -0.58 -1.73 1.28
N SER A 21 -0.17 -2.14 2.48
CA SER A 21 -0.34 -1.34 3.69
C SER A 21 0.41 0.00 3.61
N GLN A 22 1.60 0.01 3.00
CA GLN A 22 2.39 1.23 2.79
C GLN A 22 1.69 2.19 1.84
N SER A 23 1.13 1.71 0.72
CA SER A 23 0.34 2.55 -0.19
C SER A 23 -0.90 3.13 0.50
N SER A 24 -1.65 2.32 1.25
CA SER A 24 -2.80 2.80 2.02
C SER A 24 -2.40 3.83 3.08
N LEU A 25 -1.26 3.61 3.76
CA LEU A 25 -0.71 4.56 4.72
C LEU A 25 -0.31 5.88 4.05
N SER A 26 0.36 5.83 2.90
CA SER A 26 0.72 7.03 2.14
C SER A 26 -0.51 7.85 1.76
N SER A 27 -1.58 7.22 1.26
CA SER A 27 -2.84 7.92 0.97
C SER A 27 -3.52 8.46 2.24
N ALA A 28 -3.45 7.74 3.36
CA ALA A 28 -3.97 8.22 4.63
C ALA A 28 -3.19 9.44 5.17
N ILE A 29 -1.87 9.44 5.02
CA ILE A 29 -1.00 10.57 5.38
C ILE A 29 -1.29 11.77 4.47
N GLU A 30 -1.45 11.55 3.17
CA GLU A 30 -1.81 12.61 2.23
C GLU A 30 -3.14 13.28 2.64
N ARG A 31 -4.17 12.47 2.91
CA ARG A 31 -5.48 12.94 3.40
C ARG A 31 -5.38 13.68 4.73
N LEU A 32 -4.58 13.18 5.68
CA LEU A 32 -4.35 13.83 6.96
C LEU A 32 -3.67 15.19 6.79
N SER A 33 -2.63 15.26 5.97
CA SER A 33 -1.86 16.49 5.69
C SER A 33 -2.73 17.57 5.05
N SER A 34 -3.61 17.17 4.12
CA SER A 34 -4.51 18.09 3.42
C SER A 34 -5.76 18.50 4.19
N GLY A 35 -6.17 17.73 5.21
CA GLY A 35 -7.49 17.83 5.84
C GLY A 35 -8.70 17.53 4.92
N LEU A 36 -8.47 17.23 3.64
CA LEU A 36 -9.49 16.95 2.63
C LEU A 36 -9.51 15.46 2.31
N ARG A 37 -10.71 14.92 2.07
CA ARG A 37 -10.89 13.49 1.77
C ARG A 37 -10.42 13.11 0.36
N ILE A 38 -10.23 14.10 -0.51
CA ILE A 38 -9.91 14.01 -1.95
C ILE A 38 -8.74 14.97 -2.19
N ASN A 39 -7.61 14.49 -2.71
CA ASN A 39 -6.36 15.25 -2.75
C ASN A 39 -5.74 15.48 -4.11
N SER A 40 -6.31 14.92 -5.18
CA SER A 40 -5.84 15.25 -6.53
C SER A 40 -6.97 15.17 -7.54
N ALA A 41 -6.87 15.93 -8.63
CA ALA A 41 -7.73 15.82 -9.82
C ALA A 41 -7.66 14.43 -10.50
N LYS A 42 -6.82 13.51 -9.99
CA LYS A 42 -6.75 12.11 -10.40
C LYS A 42 -7.74 11.21 -9.65
N ASP A 43 -8.18 11.62 -8.46
CA ASP A 43 -9.32 11.01 -7.77
C ASP A 43 -10.65 11.44 -8.42
N ASP A 44 -10.61 12.42 -9.31
CA ASP A 44 -11.75 13.02 -10.01
C ASP A 44 -11.55 13.06 -11.54
N ALA A 45 -11.21 11.92 -12.13
CA ALA A 45 -11.17 11.78 -13.59
C ALA A 45 -12.53 11.41 -14.21
N ALA A 46 -13.64 11.56 -13.46
CA ALA A 46 -14.95 11.07 -13.89
C ALA A 46 -16.18 11.91 -13.47
N GLY A 47 -16.10 12.98 -12.67
CA GLY A 47 -17.34 13.64 -12.22
C GLY A 47 -17.22 15.01 -11.58
#